data_AF-A0AAV0DFY9-F1
#
_entry.id   AF-A0AAV0DFY9-F1
#
_cell.length_a   1.000
_cell.length_b   1.000
_cell.length_c   1.000
_cell.angle_alpha   90.00
_cell.angle_beta   90.00
_cell.angle_gamma   90.00
#
_symmetry.space_group_name_H-M   'P 1'
#
loop_
_entity.id
_entity.type
_entity.pdbx_description
1 polymer ?
#
loop_
_entity_poly.entity_id
_entity_poly.type
_entity_poly.pdbx_seq_one_letter_code
_entity_poly.pdbx_strand_id
1 'polypeptide(L)'
;MANDCIGEEVEKLVAETPEGGVLLLENVRFYKEEEKNDPEFAKKLAALADVYVNDAFGTAHRAHASTEGVAKYLKPAVAGFLMQKELDYLVGAVSSPKKPFAAIVGGSKVSTKIAVIESLLEKVDLLLLGGGMIFTFYKAQGYKVGSSLLEEDKLELAKSLIEK
;
A
#
# COMPACT_ATOMS: atom_id res chain seq x y z
N MET A 1 -9.01 26.48 2.74
CA MET A 1 -8.45 25.60 1.70
C MET A 1 -7.59 26.48 0.83
N ALA A 2 -6.35 26.06 0.56
CA ALA A 2 -5.45 26.78 -0.32
C ALA A 2 -5.84 26.54 -1.79
N ASN A 3 -5.48 27.48 -2.66
CA ASN A 3 -5.69 27.38 -4.11
C ASN A 3 -4.61 26.52 -4.82
N ASP A 4 -3.52 26.21 -4.12
CA ASP A 4 -2.40 25.41 -4.60
C ASP A 4 -1.78 24.60 -3.42
N CYS A 5 -0.74 23.81 -3.67
CA CYS A 5 0.04 23.12 -2.63
C CYS A 5 1.46 23.68 -2.42
N ILE A 6 1.90 24.62 -3.27
CA ILE A 6 3.19 25.30 -3.16
C ILE A 6 3.06 26.77 -3.63
N GLY A 7 4.08 27.59 -3.34
CA GLY A 7 4.19 28.97 -3.82
C GLY A 7 3.85 30.02 -2.77
N GLU A 8 4.13 31.29 -3.09
CA GLU A 8 4.09 32.41 -2.13
C GLU A 8 2.73 32.61 -1.46
N GLU A 9 1.62 32.36 -2.16
CA GLU A 9 0.28 32.47 -1.58
C GLU A 9 0.04 31.38 -0.53
N VAL A 10 0.47 30.15 -0.82
CA VAL A 10 0.37 29.03 0.12
C VAL A 10 1.25 29.29 1.36
N GLU A 11 2.47 29.78 1.16
CA GLU A 11 3.38 30.15 2.27
C GLU A 11 2.74 31.18 3.21
N LYS A 12 2.07 32.21 2.65
CA LYS A 12 1.33 33.21 3.44
C LYS A 12 0.16 32.58 4.19
N LEU A 13 -0.65 31.76 3.53
CA LEU A 13 -1.78 31.08 4.16
C LEU A 13 -1.33 30.18 5.32
N VAL A 14 -0.21 29.47 5.17
CA VAL A 14 0.40 28.67 6.23
C VAL A 14 0.83 29.56 7.40
N ALA A 15 1.54 30.67 7.13
CA ALA A 15 2.01 31.59 8.16
C ALA A 15 0.88 32.30 8.92
N GLU A 16 -0.26 32.55 8.25
CA GLU A 16 -1.45 33.16 8.84
C GLU A 16 -2.38 32.16 9.55
N THR A 17 -2.13 30.85 9.41
CA THR A 17 -2.93 29.82 10.07
C THR A 17 -2.69 29.88 11.58
N PRO A 18 -3.72 30.12 12.40
CA PRO A 18 -3.54 30.21 13.85
C PRO A 18 -3.20 28.85 14.46
N GLU A 19 -2.67 28.86 15.69
CA GLU A 19 -2.47 27.63 16.46
C GLU A 19 -3.79 26.85 16.59
N GLY A 20 -3.76 25.56 16.27
CA GLY A 20 -4.95 24.70 16.20
C GLY A 20 -5.79 24.86 14.92
N GLY A 21 -5.38 25.76 14.00
CA GLY A 21 -5.97 25.90 12.68
C GLY A 21 -5.64 24.72 11.76
N VAL A 22 -6.48 24.52 10.75
CA VAL A 22 -6.31 23.46 9.76
C VAL A 22 -6.36 24.07 8.36
N LEU A 23 -5.29 23.84 7.59
CA LEU A 23 -5.21 24.24 6.19
C LEU A 23 -5.11 22.99 5.31
N LEU A 24 -6.08 22.82 4.42
CA LEU A 24 -6.03 21.83 3.35
C LEU A 24 -5.38 22.46 2.11
N LEU A 25 -4.28 21.87 1.65
CA LEU A 25 -3.63 22.21 0.39
C LEU A 25 -4.38 21.62 -0.81
N GLU A 26 -4.14 22.17 -1.99
CA GLU A 26 -4.68 21.60 -3.23
C GLU A 26 -4.03 20.25 -3.57
N ASN A 27 -4.64 19.51 -4.49
CA ASN A 27 -4.21 18.19 -4.91
C ASN A 27 -2.75 18.18 -5.41
N VAL A 28 -1.86 17.55 -4.63
CA VAL A 28 -0.42 17.41 -4.94
C VAL A 28 -0.15 16.76 -6.29
N ARG A 29 -1.07 15.95 -6.83
CA ARG A 29 -0.94 15.31 -8.15
C ARG A 29 -1.28 16.22 -9.33
N PHE A 30 -1.66 17.47 -9.09
CA PHE A 30 -1.64 18.49 -10.15
C PHE A 30 -0.21 18.79 -10.62
N TYR A 31 0.78 18.51 -9.78
CA TYR A 31 2.20 18.51 -10.15
C TYR A 31 2.63 17.11 -10.57
N LYS A 32 3.19 16.98 -11.78
CA LYS A 32 3.71 15.71 -12.31
C LYS A 32 4.95 15.24 -11.53
N GLU A 33 5.59 16.17 -10.84
CA GLU A 33 6.73 16.03 -9.96
C GLU A 33 6.42 15.14 -8.75
N GLU A 34 5.16 15.13 -8.28
CA GLU A 34 4.71 14.32 -7.15
C GLU A 34 4.99 12.83 -7.37
N GLU A 35 4.50 12.27 -8.49
CA GLU A 35 4.66 10.84 -8.79
C GLU A 35 6.10 10.47 -9.19
N LYS A 36 6.91 11.47 -9.56
CA LYS A 36 8.34 11.30 -9.88
C LYS A 36 9.24 11.39 -8.65
N ASN A 37 8.68 11.72 -7.48
CA ASN A 37 9.45 11.99 -6.28
C ASN A 37 10.53 13.05 -6.48
N ASP A 38 10.15 14.13 -7.17
CA ASP A 38 11.10 15.18 -7.52
C ASP A 38 11.65 15.86 -6.24
N PRO A 39 12.99 15.93 -6.08
CA PRO A 39 13.60 16.51 -4.88
C PRO A 39 13.27 17.98 -4.66
N GLU A 40 13.12 18.79 -5.72
CA GLU A 40 12.84 20.21 -5.60
C GLU A 40 11.37 20.46 -5.23
N PHE A 41 10.46 19.66 -5.78
CA PHE A 41 9.06 19.68 -5.35
C PHE A 41 8.90 19.24 -3.88
N ALA A 42 9.60 18.19 -3.46
CA ALA A 42 9.61 17.75 -2.07
C ALA A 42 10.18 18.82 -1.10
N LYS A 43 11.20 19.58 -1.51
CA LYS A 43 11.72 20.71 -0.71
C LYS A 43 10.70 21.83 -0.57
N LYS A 44 9.95 22.15 -1.64
CA LYS A 44 8.89 23.18 -1.58
C LYS A 44 7.78 22.78 -0.62
N LEU A 45 7.35 21.52 -0.65
CA LEU A 45 6.39 21.00 0.33
C LEU A 45 6.95 21.03 1.75
N ALA A 46 8.21 20.64 1.92
CA ALA A 46 8.88 20.65 3.22
C ALA A 46 9.03 22.07 3.80
N ALA A 47 9.22 23.09 2.97
CA ALA A 47 9.38 24.47 3.42
C ALA A 47 8.13 25.02 4.15
N LEU A 48 6.98 24.37 4.01
CA LEU A 48 5.71 24.77 4.63
C LEU A 48 5.52 24.24 6.06
N ALA A 49 6.45 23.45 6.60
CA ALA A 49 6.24 22.79 7.89
C ALA A 49 7.54 22.57 8.65
N ASP A 50 7.42 22.29 9.95
CA ASP A 50 8.55 21.91 10.80
C ASP A 50 8.65 20.39 11.00
N VAL A 51 7.50 19.70 10.92
CA VAL A 51 7.37 18.26 11.22
C VAL A 51 6.60 17.57 10.11
N TYR A 52 7.00 16.35 9.79
CA TYR A 52 6.27 15.50 8.86
C TYR A 52 5.55 14.37 9.59
N VAL A 53 4.25 14.23 9.33
CA VAL A 53 3.44 13.11 9.78
C VAL A 53 2.86 12.40 8.56
N ASN A 54 3.23 11.13 8.35
CA ASN A 54 2.61 10.32 7.30
C ASN A 54 1.49 9.47 7.92
N ASP A 55 0.24 9.81 7.58
CA ASP A 55 -0.95 9.05 7.99
C ASP A 55 -1.69 8.40 6.81
N ALA A 56 -0.99 8.21 5.67
CA ALA A 56 -1.55 7.71 4.42
C ALA A 56 -0.93 6.36 4.00
N PHE A 57 -1.23 5.29 4.73
CA PHE A 57 -0.69 3.94 4.45
C PHE A 57 -0.89 3.50 3.00
N GLY A 58 -2.06 3.76 2.43
CA GLY A 58 -2.41 3.36 1.07
C GLY A 58 -1.51 3.93 -0.03
N THR A 59 -0.80 5.03 0.21
CA THR A 59 0.13 5.64 -0.76
C THR A 59 1.60 5.39 -0.43
N ALA A 60 1.92 4.90 0.77
CA ALA A 60 3.29 4.70 1.25
C ALA A 60 4.07 3.60 0.49
N HIS A 61 3.39 2.74 -0.26
CA HIS A 61 4.04 1.75 -1.14
C HIS A 61 4.68 2.38 -2.40
N ARG A 62 4.45 3.68 -2.65
CA ARG A 62 5.06 4.42 -3.75
C ARG A 62 5.97 5.51 -3.19
N ALA A 63 7.17 5.60 -3.74
CA ALA A 63 8.07 6.71 -3.47
C ALA A 63 7.57 7.93 -4.25
N HIS A 64 6.74 8.77 -3.63
CA HIS A 64 6.31 10.06 -4.16
C HIS A 64 6.87 11.20 -3.29
N ALA A 65 6.83 12.43 -3.80
CA ALA A 65 7.38 13.57 -3.09
C ALA A 65 6.68 13.81 -1.74
N SER A 66 5.35 13.75 -1.69
CA SER A 66 4.56 13.95 -0.46
C SER A 66 4.61 12.78 0.53
N THR A 67 5.01 11.58 0.09
CA THR A 67 4.99 10.34 0.91
C THR A 67 6.37 9.88 1.36
N GLU A 68 7.41 10.14 0.56
CA GLU A 68 8.79 9.70 0.80
C GLU A 68 9.77 10.87 0.73
N GLY A 69 9.69 11.71 -0.30
CA GLY A 69 10.67 12.77 -0.55
C GLY A 69 10.72 13.81 0.56
N VAL A 70 9.55 14.28 1.01
CA VAL A 70 9.41 15.31 2.04
C VAL A 70 10.04 14.91 3.38
N ALA A 71 10.02 13.61 3.71
CA ALA A 71 10.59 13.06 4.94
C ALA A 71 12.13 13.14 5.00
N LYS A 72 12.79 13.42 3.87
CA LYS A 72 14.24 13.66 3.81
C LYS A 72 14.60 15.04 4.35
N TYR A 73 13.69 16.00 4.21
CA TYR A 73 13.93 17.41 4.56
C TYR A 73 13.33 17.79 5.90
N LEU A 74 12.21 17.17 6.29
CA LEU A 74 11.56 17.40 7.58
C LEU A 74 12.04 16.42 8.64
N LYS A 75 12.38 16.94 9.83
CA LYS A 75 12.76 16.17 11.01
C LYS A 75 12.10 16.78 12.26
N PRO A 76 11.33 15.99 13.04
CA PRO A 76 11.09 14.56 12.87
C PRO A 76 10.10 14.22 11.73
N ALA A 77 10.23 13.00 11.22
CA ALA A 77 9.30 12.36 10.29
C ALA A 77 8.70 11.15 10.99
N VAL A 78 7.39 11.17 11.26
CA VAL A 78 6.70 10.19 12.11
C VAL A 78 5.49 9.58 11.41
N ALA A 79 5.06 8.42 11.88
CA ALA A 79 3.79 7.81 11.49
C ALA A 79 2.64 8.45 12.27
N GLY A 80 1.54 8.75 11.58
CA GLY A 80 0.27 9.06 12.24
C GLY A 80 -0.40 7.80 12.81
N PHE A 81 -1.55 7.96 13.45
CA PHE A 81 -2.23 6.85 14.14
C PHE A 81 -2.81 5.80 13.19
N LEU A 82 -3.30 6.20 12.01
CA LEU A 82 -3.78 5.25 11.00
C LEU A 82 -2.59 4.46 10.44
N MET A 83 -1.51 5.15 10.08
CA MET A 83 -0.28 4.50 9.63
C MET A 83 0.25 3.50 10.68
N GLN A 84 0.34 3.92 11.94
CA GLN A 84 0.75 3.06 13.04
C GLN A 84 -0.14 1.82 13.15
N LYS A 85 -1.47 2.00 13.15
CA LYS A 85 -2.43 0.90 13.25
C LYS A 85 -2.29 -0.10 12.10
N GLU A 86 -2.09 0.37 10.88
CA GLU A 86 -1.88 -0.49 9.70
C GLU A 86 -0.58 -1.29 9.82
N LEU A 87 0.51 -0.64 10.26
CA LEU A 87 1.79 -1.31 10.50
C LEU A 87 1.70 -2.34 11.62
N ASP A 88 1.10 -1.98 12.77
CA ASP A 88 0.92 -2.88 13.91
C ASP A 88 0.07 -4.10 13.53
N TYR A 89 -1.00 -3.90 12.74
CA TYR A 89 -1.83 -4.98 12.25
C TYR A 89 -1.06 -5.90 11.30
N LEU A 90 -0.37 -5.35 10.29
CA LEU A 90 0.33 -6.15 9.30
C LEU A 90 1.52 -6.89 9.91
N VAL A 91 2.34 -6.21 10.71
CA VAL A 91 3.48 -6.83 11.41
C VAL A 91 2.98 -7.87 12.41
N GLY A 92 1.95 -7.56 13.19
CA GLY A 92 1.37 -8.50 14.14
C GLY A 92 0.78 -9.74 13.45
N ALA A 93 0.01 -9.56 12.38
CA ALA A 93 -0.64 -10.65 11.66
C ALA A 93 0.33 -11.52 10.86
N VAL A 94 1.46 -10.96 10.41
CA VAL A 94 2.35 -11.65 9.44
C VAL A 94 3.70 -12.04 10.06
N SER A 95 4.21 -11.34 11.07
CA SER A 95 5.53 -11.67 11.65
C SER A 95 5.43 -12.59 12.87
N SER A 96 4.34 -12.53 13.63
CA SER A 96 4.12 -13.39 14.79
C SER A 96 2.62 -13.64 15.01
N PRO A 97 1.94 -14.31 14.06
CA PRO A 97 0.51 -14.54 14.16
C PRO A 97 0.15 -15.39 15.38
N LYS A 98 -0.98 -15.08 16.00
CA LYS A 98 -1.60 -16.01 16.96
C LYS A 98 -2.07 -17.26 16.22
N LYS A 99 -1.75 -18.42 16.78
CA LYS A 99 -2.13 -19.72 16.21
C LYS A 99 -3.45 -20.26 16.80
N PRO A 100 -4.29 -20.96 16.03
CA PRO A 100 -4.12 -21.26 14.60
C PRO A 100 -4.30 -20.02 13.72
N PHE A 101 -3.39 -19.84 12.75
CA PHE A 101 -3.42 -18.73 11.80
C PHE A 101 -3.96 -19.21 10.46
N ALA A 102 -5.13 -18.70 10.07
CA ALA A 102 -5.73 -18.98 8.79
C ALA A 102 -5.69 -17.75 7.88
N ALA A 103 -5.34 -17.92 6.61
CA ALA A 103 -5.48 -16.89 5.59
C ALA A 103 -6.53 -17.28 4.56
N ILE A 104 -7.32 -16.29 4.13
CA ILE A 104 -8.31 -16.44 3.05
C ILE A 104 -7.84 -15.56 1.90
N VAL A 105 -7.47 -16.20 0.78
CA VAL A 105 -6.99 -15.50 -0.42
C VAL A 105 -7.97 -15.73 -1.56
N GLY A 106 -8.53 -14.63 -2.07
CA GLY A 106 -9.44 -14.64 -3.20
C GLY A 106 -8.95 -13.79 -4.36
N GLY A 107 -9.71 -13.84 -5.47
CA GLY A 107 -9.45 -13.06 -6.67
C GLY A 107 -9.87 -13.80 -7.92
N SER A 108 -9.80 -13.12 -9.07
CA SER A 108 -10.09 -13.73 -10.37
C SER A 108 -8.89 -14.43 -11.00
N LYS A 109 -7.67 -14.06 -10.60
CA LYS A 109 -6.40 -14.50 -11.22
C LYS A 109 -5.37 -14.88 -10.17
N VAL A 110 -4.82 -16.09 -10.29
CA VAL A 110 -3.69 -16.60 -9.52
C VAL A 110 -2.49 -15.69 -9.69
N SER A 111 -2.22 -15.25 -10.94
CA SER A 111 -1.05 -14.41 -11.27
C SER A 111 -0.92 -13.15 -10.43
N THR A 112 -2.06 -12.55 -10.05
CA THR A 112 -2.09 -11.31 -9.24
C THR A 112 -1.88 -11.55 -7.73
N LYS A 113 -1.84 -12.81 -7.29
CA LYS A 113 -1.80 -13.22 -5.87
C LYS A 113 -0.65 -14.15 -5.53
N ILE A 114 0.23 -14.49 -6.48
CA ILE A 114 1.34 -15.44 -6.30
C ILE A 114 2.20 -15.04 -5.09
N ALA A 115 2.74 -13.82 -5.10
CA ALA A 115 3.63 -13.35 -4.05
C ALA A 115 2.97 -13.35 -2.66
N VAL A 116 1.66 -13.08 -2.60
CA VAL A 116 0.89 -13.12 -1.35
C VAL A 116 0.71 -14.55 -0.86
N ILE A 117 0.35 -15.49 -1.75
CA ILE A 117 0.22 -16.90 -1.41
C ILE A 117 1.55 -17.47 -0.92
N GLU A 118 2.64 -17.24 -1.66
CA GLU A 118 3.97 -17.73 -1.30
C GLU A 118 4.43 -17.21 0.07
N SER A 119 4.24 -15.91 0.34
CA SER A 119 4.59 -15.34 1.64
C SER A 119 3.75 -15.88 2.80
N LEU A 120 2.49 -16.22 2.54
CA LEU A 120 1.58 -16.73 3.56
C LEU A 120 1.76 -18.23 3.83
N LEU A 121 2.11 -19.04 2.82
CA LEU A 121 2.34 -20.48 2.98
C LEU A 121 3.41 -20.81 4.04
N GLU A 122 4.41 -19.94 4.21
CA GLU A 122 5.45 -20.11 5.23
C GLU A 122 4.95 -19.86 6.67
N LYS A 123 3.74 -19.32 6.83
CA LYS A 123 3.29 -18.69 8.09
C LYS A 123 1.96 -19.21 8.60
N VAL A 124 1.05 -19.56 7.69
CA VAL A 124 -0.32 -19.97 8.02
C VAL A 124 -0.36 -21.45 8.41
N ASP A 125 -1.27 -21.78 9.33
CA ASP A 125 -1.63 -23.17 9.62
C ASP A 125 -2.74 -23.65 8.66
N LEU A 126 -3.49 -22.71 8.07
CA LEU A 126 -4.53 -23.00 7.07
C LEU A 126 -4.56 -21.92 5.98
N LEU A 127 -4.50 -22.34 4.71
CA LEU A 127 -4.72 -21.47 3.56
C LEU A 127 -6.03 -21.84 2.85
N LEU A 128 -6.96 -20.88 2.78
CA LEU A 128 -8.24 -21.02 2.09
C LEU A 128 -8.21 -20.19 0.82
N LEU A 129 -8.34 -20.85 -0.33
CA LEU A 129 -8.42 -20.19 -1.63
C LEU A 129 -9.88 -20.07 -2.08
N GLY A 130 -10.23 -18.95 -2.69
CA GLY A 130 -11.58 -18.69 -3.20
C GLY A 130 -11.61 -17.79 -4.44
N GLY A 131 -12.80 -17.51 -4.96
CA GLY A 131 -12.99 -16.72 -6.19
C GLY A 131 -12.63 -17.48 -7.46
N GLY A 132 -12.48 -16.77 -8.58
CA GLY A 132 -12.20 -17.38 -9.89
C GLY A 132 -10.84 -18.07 -9.98
N MET A 133 -9.86 -17.65 -9.19
CA MET A 133 -8.53 -18.25 -9.22
C MET A 133 -8.50 -19.73 -8.80
N ILE A 134 -9.50 -20.20 -8.02
CA ILE A 134 -9.57 -21.59 -7.54
C ILE A 134 -9.67 -22.60 -8.69
N PHE A 135 -10.26 -22.20 -9.82
CA PHE A 135 -10.42 -23.11 -10.95
C PHE A 135 -9.09 -23.45 -11.63
N THR A 136 -8.09 -22.58 -11.54
CA THR A 136 -6.72 -22.93 -11.95
C THR A 136 -6.14 -24.03 -11.07
N PHE A 137 -6.36 -23.98 -9.74
CA PHE A 137 -5.93 -25.03 -8.81
C PHE A 137 -6.71 -26.33 -9.00
N TYR A 138 -8.03 -26.26 -9.18
CA TYR A 138 -8.85 -27.45 -9.49
C TYR A 138 -8.46 -28.09 -10.82
N LYS A 139 -8.19 -27.29 -11.86
CA LYS A 139 -7.70 -27.80 -13.13
C LYS A 139 -6.32 -28.45 -12.97
N ALA A 140 -5.43 -27.87 -12.17
CA ALA A 140 -4.11 -28.43 -11.85
C ALA A 140 -4.20 -29.78 -11.12
N GLN A 141 -5.22 -29.98 -10.29
CA GLN A 141 -5.54 -31.25 -9.62
C GLN A 141 -6.31 -32.25 -10.52
N GLY A 142 -6.60 -31.90 -11.77
CA GLY A 142 -7.28 -32.77 -12.73
C GLY A 142 -8.81 -32.67 -12.75
N TYR A 143 -9.42 -31.76 -12.00
CA TYR A 143 -10.87 -31.56 -12.04
C TYR A 143 -11.32 -30.83 -13.32
N LYS A 144 -12.56 -31.10 -13.74
CA LYS A 144 -13.22 -30.37 -14.83
C LYS A 144 -13.77 -29.05 -14.28
N VAL A 145 -13.42 -27.93 -14.92
CA VAL A 145 -13.81 -26.58 -14.48
C VAL A 145 -14.78 -25.86 -15.43
N GLY A 146 -15.20 -26.51 -16.52
CA GLY A 146 -16.16 -25.94 -17.47
C GLY A 146 -15.66 -24.64 -18.10
N SER A 147 -16.55 -23.63 -18.19
CA SER A 147 -16.25 -22.28 -18.67
C SER A 147 -15.77 -21.31 -17.59
N SER A 148 -15.35 -21.83 -16.42
CA SER A 148 -14.86 -21.00 -15.32
C SER A 148 -13.52 -20.34 -15.66
N LEU A 149 -13.20 -19.24 -14.99
CA LEU A 149 -11.96 -18.49 -15.20
C LEU A 149 -10.72 -19.38 -14.97
N LEU A 150 -9.85 -19.48 -15.96
CA LEU A 150 -8.69 -20.36 -15.94
C LEU A 150 -7.45 -19.64 -16.50
N GLU A 151 -6.35 -19.70 -15.77
CA GLU A 151 -5.03 -19.28 -16.25
C GLU A 151 -4.22 -20.54 -16.61
N GLU A 152 -4.38 -21.03 -17.85
CA GLU A 152 -3.75 -22.28 -18.31
C GLU A 152 -2.21 -22.24 -18.23
N ASP A 153 -1.62 -21.07 -18.45
CA ASP A 153 -0.18 -20.84 -18.37
C ASP A 153 0.36 -20.86 -16.93
N LYS A 154 -0.53 -20.93 -15.92
CA LYS A 154 -0.18 -20.98 -14.48
C LYS A 154 -0.48 -22.33 -13.83
N LEU A 155 -0.82 -23.37 -14.61
CA LEU A 155 -1.13 -24.69 -14.05
C LEU A 155 0.05 -25.32 -13.29
N GLU A 156 1.26 -25.25 -13.85
CA GLU A 156 2.45 -25.80 -13.18
C GLU A 156 2.79 -25.06 -11.88
N LEU A 157 2.55 -23.74 -11.86
CA LEU A 157 2.67 -22.95 -10.64
C LEU A 157 1.61 -23.34 -9.60
N ALA A 158 0.36 -23.54 -10.03
CA ALA A 158 -0.69 -23.98 -9.12
C ALA A 158 -0.36 -25.35 -8.51
N LYS A 159 0.22 -26.28 -9.28
CA LYS A 159 0.70 -27.58 -8.76
C LYS A 159 1.80 -27.39 -7.71
N SER A 160 2.82 -26.58 -8.01
CA SER A 160 3.93 -26.37 -7.08
C SER A 160 3.49 -25.71 -5.77
N LEU A 161 2.47 -24.84 -5.82
CA LEU A 161 1.87 -24.23 -4.62
C LEU A 161 1.00 -25.21 -3.81
N ILE A 162 0.47 -26.27 -4.41
CA ILE A 162 -0.28 -27.33 -3.70
C ILE A 162 0.69 -28.30 -3.00
N GLU A 163 1.85 -28.55 -3.60
CA GLU A 163 2.87 -29.44 -3.05
C GLU A 163 3.65 -28.84 -1.88
N LYS A 164 3.72 -27.50 -1.80
CA LYS A 164 4.33 -26.75 -0.70
C LYS A 164 3.42 -26.72 0.52
#